data_AF-A0A3C1Y8T1-F1
#
_entry.id   AF-A0A3C1Y8T1-F1
#
_cell.length_a   1.000
_cell.length_b   1.000
_cell.length_c   1.000
_cell.angle_alpha   90.00
_cell.angle_beta   90.00
_cell.angle_gamma   90.00
#
_symmetry.space_group_name_H-M   'P 1'
#
loop_
_entity.id
_entity.type
_entity.pdbx_description
1 polymer ?
#
loop_
_entity_poly.entity_id
_entity_poly.type
_entity_poly.pdbx_seq_one_letter_code
_entity_poly.pdbx_strand_id
1 'polypeptide(L)'
;MRKRLLCGLLLGGLCAMHAVADSSAAEIQSRPSPITKTSGFEITITTSDFGQEVYCYTWTVGGSQPEFAWADAISEKYRMTGSGGVYTLSVDNLQEFYGLNDTQLASVTKLGFIVRTKSGSQTDDCFVEVIDRLYSGGDGSAASPYLISDMDDLKTLASTPEHLSMCFRLDADIDNAGEFTGIGSMETPFTGEFDGACHTISGLNVHRRDAAIGSATGFFNAVGGEAHIHSLGVKNATVTGVTYCGVLAGHVASGTIERCYTSGSVTGTSICIGGLAGMNGGHIADCYSTADVTSEGDYAAGGLAGKNTGLVERTYASGDVTAHNYVGAVIGANYGTVLHSVAMNLNITSTAGSLYAGRFGGNNNGENTVSHAAARAGEGNQTDTNLSWDEMRHSQAEWSDLAHHAISANQALGDKATYASGLGWDFSGTWEWVGNDTYRPEASKTEQRYPVLASIDGQEAPASQQFYDMTGIEVAGADAAGGISVWPTSVDNTLTVTAPAPIASLRLTAVNGAVAAVPRACGANEQTIDLSSAASGVYLLGVTLADGTSASFKIVKK
;
A
#
# COMPACT_ATOMS: atom_id res chain seq x y z
N MET A 1 35.91 29.32 -69.90
CA MET A 1 35.75 30.64 -69.24
C MET A 1 36.33 30.53 -67.84
N ARG A 2 37.37 31.33 -67.52
CA ARG A 2 38.17 31.49 -66.26
C ARG A 2 38.72 30.20 -65.59
N LYS A 3 40.02 29.85 -65.80
CA LYS A 3 41.28 30.34 -65.15
C LYS A 3 41.38 29.93 -63.67
N ARG A 4 42.48 29.43 -63.07
CA ARG A 4 43.87 29.05 -63.42
C ARG A 4 44.55 28.48 -62.14
N LEU A 5 45.45 27.49 -62.32
CA LEU A 5 46.79 27.21 -61.70
C LEU A 5 47.01 27.33 -60.17
N LEU A 6 47.89 26.58 -59.47
CA LEU A 6 49.16 25.86 -59.78
C LEU A 6 49.15 24.48 -59.05
N CYS A 7 49.64 23.33 -59.52
CA CYS A 7 50.91 22.88 -60.12
C CYS A 7 52.13 22.86 -59.18
N GLY A 8 52.63 21.64 -58.88
CA GLY A 8 53.92 21.38 -58.24
C GLY A 8 54.08 19.95 -57.72
N LEU A 9 54.26 18.97 -58.61
CA LEU A 9 54.82 17.64 -58.27
C LEU A 9 56.28 17.80 -57.80
N LEU A 10 56.71 17.06 -56.77
CA LEU A 10 57.85 16.11 -56.88
C LEU A 10 58.03 15.25 -55.62
N LEU A 11 58.29 13.97 -55.90
CA LEU A 11 58.48 12.81 -55.03
C LEU A 11 59.55 12.95 -53.93
N GLY A 12 59.34 12.19 -52.84
CA GLY A 12 60.43 11.45 -52.19
C GLY A 12 60.27 11.24 -50.69
N GLY A 13 59.88 10.03 -50.25
CA GLY A 13 60.02 9.60 -48.85
C GLY A 13 58.99 8.57 -48.40
N LEU A 14 59.33 7.29 -48.53
CA LEU A 14 58.58 6.15 -48.00
C LEU A 14 58.50 6.16 -46.46
N CYS A 15 57.39 5.60 -45.97
CA CYS A 15 57.23 4.83 -44.72
C CYS A 15 57.37 5.53 -43.36
N ALA A 16 56.21 5.86 -42.78
CA ALA A 16 55.67 5.08 -41.67
C ALA A 16 54.14 5.21 -41.71
N MET A 17 53.46 4.20 -42.26
CA MET A 17 52.03 4.06 -41.97
C MET A 17 51.93 3.84 -40.46
N HIS A 18 51.27 4.76 -39.77
CA HIS A 18 50.78 4.46 -38.43
C HIS A 18 49.88 3.25 -38.57
N ALA A 19 50.26 2.15 -37.92
CA ALA A 19 49.41 0.98 -37.80
C ALA A 19 48.05 1.47 -37.29
N VAL A 20 47.02 1.28 -38.10
CA VAL A 20 45.64 1.36 -37.63
C VAL A 20 45.57 0.34 -36.50
N ALA A 21 45.46 0.80 -35.26
CA ALA A 21 45.20 -0.09 -34.15
C ALA A 21 43.86 -0.76 -34.47
N ASP A 22 43.86 -2.08 -34.66
CA ASP A 22 42.63 -2.86 -34.78
C ASP A 22 41.85 -2.67 -33.48
N SER A 23 40.89 -1.74 -33.49
CA SER A 23 40.01 -1.52 -32.36
C SER A 23 39.03 -2.68 -32.31
N SER A 24 38.95 -3.31 -31.15
CA SER A 24 37.99 -4.38 -30.91
C SER A 24 36.68 -3.77 -30.43
N ALA A 25 35.56 -4.23 -30.99
CA ALA A 25 34.24 -3.85 -30.49
C ALA A 25 34.15 -4.18 -28.99
N ALA A 26 33.50 -3.30 -28.25
CA ALA A 26 33.37 -3.43 -26.80
C ALA A 26 32.00 -2.96 -26.34
N GLU A 27 31.45 -3.67 -25.36
CA GLU A 27 30.25 -3.28 -24.62
C GLU A 27 30.66 -2.82 -23.24
N ILE A 28 30.15 -1.67 -22.81
CA ILE A 28 30.41 -1.10 -21.48
C ILE A 28 29.14 -1.10 -20.65
N GLN A 29 29.29 -1.46 -19.38
CA GLN A 29 28.27 -1.33 -18.36
C GLN A 29 28.89 -0.63 -17.15
N SER A 30 28.11 0.18 -16.46
CA SER A 30 28.50 0.76 -15.17
C SER A 30 27.58 0.28 -14.05
N ARG A 31 28.09 0.31 -12.82
CA ARG A 31 27.31 0.11 -11.62
C ARG A 31 27.68 1.19 -10.60
N PRO A 32 26.76 2.11 -10.25
CA PRO A 32 25.42 2.27 -10.81
C PRO A 32 25.45 2.67 -12.30
N SER A 33 24.33 2.49 -13.00
CA SER A 33 24.11 2.97 -14.37
C SER A 33 22.83 3.80 -14.40
N PRO A 34 22.90 5.10 -14.77
CA PRO A 34 24.11 5.89 -15.06
C PRO A 34 25.00 6.12 -13.82
N ILE A 35 26.24 6.57 -14.04
CA ILE A 35 27.15 6.93 -12.94
C ILE A 35 26.66 8.23 -12.29
N THR A 36 26.75 8.34 -10.98
CA THR A 36 26.48 9.58 -10.25
C THR A 36 27.78 10.31 -9.91
N LYS A 37 27.73 11.64 -9.79
CA LYS A 37 28.89 12.46 -9.38
C LYS A 37 29.25 12.27 -7.90
N THR A 38 28.37 11.68 -7.11
CA THR A 38 28.45 11.66 -5.64
C THR A 38 28.86 10.30 -5.06
N SER A 39 28.89 9.23 -5.87
CA SER A 39 29.23 7.88 -5.41
C SER A 39 30.41 7.29 -6.17
N GLY A 40 31.02 6.26 -5.57
CA GLY A 40 31.89 5.36 -6.32
C GLY A 40 31.11 4.61 -7.41
N PHE A 41 31.84 4.09 -8.38
CA PHE A 41 31.28 3.29 -9.46
C PHE A 41 32.24 2.21 -9.91
N GLU A 42 31.68 1.16 -10.50
CA GLU A 42 32.41 0.12 -11.20
C GLU A 42 32.04 0.18 -12.69
N ILE A 43 33.02 0.02 -13.57
CA ILE A 43 32.77 -0.22 -15.00
C ILE A 43 33.22 -1.63 -15.38
N THR A 44 32.38 -2.31 -16.15
CA THR A 44 32.69 -3.59 -16.78
C THR A 44 32.69 -3.41 -18.28
N ILE A 45 33.80 -3.74 -18.93
CA ILE A 45 33.95 -3.70 -20.38
C ILE A 45 34.13 -5.13 -20.89
N THR A 46 33.24 -5.53 -21.80
CA THR A 46 33.27 -6.82 -22.48
C THR A 46 33.78 -6.63 -23.91
N THR A 47 34.83 -7.34 -24.29
CA THR A 47 35.50 -7.26 -25.59
C THR A 47 36.19 -8.59 -25.93
N SER A 48 37.03 -8.63 -26.96
CA SER A 48 37.90 -9.77 -27.24
C SER A 48 38.94 -9.97 -26.14
N ASP A 49 39.39 -11.21 -25.92
CA ASP A 49 40.35 -11.51 -24.85
C ASP A 49 41.71 -10.85 -25.10
N PHE A 50 42.06 -9.90 -24.22
CA PHE A 50 43.31 -9.17 -24.15
C PHE A 50 44.26 -9.71 -23.07
N GLY A 51 43.93 -10.86 -22.46
CA GLY A 51 44.71 -11.48 -21.39
C GLY A 51 44.43 -10.85 -20.02
N GLN A 52 45.35 -11.03 -19.07
CA GLN A 52 45.18 -10.60 -17.66
C GLN A 52 45.84 -9.25 -17.32
N GLU A 53 46.64 -8.70 -18.24
CA GLU A 53 47.37 -7.46 -18.01
C GLU A 53 46.86 -6.34 -18.93
N VAL A 54 45.78 -5.73 -18.49
CA VAL A 54 45.07 -4.66 -19.20
C VAL A 54 44.96 -3.41 -18.32
N TYR A 55 44.97 -2.25 -18.98
CA TYR A 55 44.85 -0.95 -18.34
C TYR A 55 43.76 -0.13 -19.03
N CYS A 56 43.21 0.81 -18.29
CA CYS A 56 42.14 1.68 -18.76
C CYS A 56 42.69 3.07 -19.08
N TYR A 57 42.52 3.52 -20.32
CA TYR A 57 42.63 4.94 -20.65
C TYR A 57 41.26 5.59 -20.53
N THR A 58 41.14 6.65 -19.73
CA THR A 58 39.83 7.23 -19.42
C THR A 58 39.85 8.75 -19.31
N TRP A 59 38.72 9.38 -19.64
CA TRP A 59 38.56 10.82 -19.65
C TRP A 59 37.14 11.26 -19.37
N THR A 60 37.00 12.52 -18.98
CA THR A 60 35.71 13.20 -18.78
C THR A 60 35.25 13.90 -20.07
N VAL A 61 33.96 13.82 -20.36
CA VAL A 61 33.29 14.66 -21.36
C VAL A 61 32.59 15.78 -20.61
N GLY A 62 33.06 17.02 -20.84
CA GLY A 62 32.79 18.14 -19.94
C GLY A 62 33.67 18.06 -18.69
N GLY A 63 34.01 19.22 -18.09
CA GLY A 63 35.01 19.29 -17.02
C GLY A 63 36.43 19.07 -17.53
N SER A 64 37.22 20.13 -17.70
CA SER A 64 38.58 19.98 -18.20
C SER A 64 39.46 19.28 -17.16
N GLN A 65 39.73 17.99 -17.34
CA GLN A 65 40.76 17.29 -16.56
C GLN A 65 42.18 17.69 -17.01
N PRO A 66 43.21 17.53 -16.17
CA PRO A 66 44.61 17.72 -16.59
C PRO A 66 44.97 16.83 -17.79
N GLU A 67 45.91 17.27 -18.64
CA GLU A 67 46.43 16.43 -19.72
C GLU A 67 46.95 15.10 -19.17
N PHE A 68 46.53 13.99 -19.78
CA PHE A 68 46.79 12.63 -19.34
C PHE A 68 47.25 11.79 -20.53
N ALA A 69 48.49 11.31 -20.50
CA ALA A 69 49.06 10.51 -21.59
C ALA A 69 48.86 9.02 -21.34
N TRP A 70 48.84 8.20 -22.41
CA TRP A 70 48.74 6.74 -22.29
C TRP A 70 49.83 6.14 -21.39
N ALA A 71 51.05 6.69 -21.40
CA ALA A 71 52.12 6.20 -20.55
C ALA A 71 51.78 6.27 -19.04
N ASP A 72 50.96 7.25 -18.64
CA ASP A 72 50.52 7.44 -17.25
C ASP A 72 49.42 6.45 -16.85
N ALA A 73 48.64 5.96 -17.83
CA ALA A 73 47.61 4.94 -17.65
C ALA A 73 48.20 3.55 -17.34
N ILE A 74 49.49 3.33 -17.59
CA ILE A 74 50.17 2.07 -17.24
C ILE A 74 50.60 2.11 -15.77
N SER A 75 49.62 2.17 -14.87
CA SER A 75 49.83 2.19 -13.42
C SER A 75 48.71 1.45 -12.69
N GLU A 76 48.93 1.10 -11.42
CA GLU A 76 47.93 0.37 -10.61
C GLU A 76 46.59 1.11 -10.51
N LYS A 77 46.59 2.45 -10.53
CA LYS A 77 45.38 3.28 -10.51
C LYS A 77 44.41 2.96 -11.67
N TYR A 78 44.95 2.61 -12.83
CA TYR A 78 44.18 2.36 -14.05
C TYR A 78 44.22 0.89 -14.48
N ARG A 79 44.85 0.02 -13.67
CA ARG A 79 44.94 -1.41 -13.96
C ARG A 79 43.57 -2.03 -13.78
N MET A 80 43.07 -2.70 -14.82
CA MET A 80 41.79 -3.38 -14.75
C MET A 80 41.96 -4.81 -14.21
N THR A 81 40.91 -5.31 -13.58
CA THR A 81 40.82 -6.71 -13.12
C THR A 81 39.96 -7.53 -14.09
N GLY A 82 40.12 -8.85 -14.12
CA GLY A 82 39.39 -9.73 -15.04
C GLY A 82 40.26 -10.36 -16.13
N SER A 83 39.63 -11.19 -16.97
CA SER A 83 40.27 -11.95 -18.05
C SER A 83 39.20 -12.55 -18.98
N GLY A 84 39.60 -13.11 -20.13
CA GLY A 84 38.65 -13.76 -21.04
C GLY A 84 37.73 -12.76 -21.73
N GLY A 85 38.21 -11.53 -21.94
CA GLY A 85 37.45 -10.46 -22.58
C GLY A 85 36.54 -9.65 -21.65
N VAL A 86 36.47 -9.95 -20.35
CA VAL A 86 35.67 -9.17 -19.39
C VAL A 86 36.62 -8.48 -18.40
N TYR A 87 36.58 -7.15 -18.38
CA TYR A 87 37.50 -6.31 -17.63
C TYR A 87 36.77 -5.28 -16.78
N THR A 88 37.22 -5.13 -15.53
CA THR A 88 36.55 -4.30 -14.52
C THR A 88 37.49 -3.25 -13.93
N LEU A 89 37.01 -2.02 -13.75
CA LEU A 89 37.68 -0.94 -13.01
C LEU A 89 36.72 -0.36 -11.97
N SER A 90 37.14 -0.35 -10.70
CA SER A 90 36.39 0.26 -9.60
C SER A 90 37.01 1.62 -9.24
N VAL A 91 36.15 2.63 -9.10
CA VAL A 91 36.52 4.01 -8.77
C VAL A 91 35.72 4.44 -7.55
N ASP A 92 36.41 4.76 -6.45
CA ASP A 92 35.74 5.11 -5.19
C ASP A 92 35.14 6.52 -5.20
N ASN A 93 35.80 7.47 -5.86
CA ASN A 93 35.37 8.86 -5.93
C ASN A 93 35.74 9.47 -7.29
N LEU A 94 34.74 9.88 -8.06
CA LEU A 94 34.93 10.46 -9.39
C LEU A 94 35.79 11.73 -9.35
N GLN A 95 35.47 12.66 -8.45
CA GLN A 95 36.17 13.95 -8.34
C GLN A 95 37.65 13.76 -8.05
N GLU A 96 37.99 12.91 -7.08
CA GLU A 96 39.37 12.60 -6.69
C GLU A 96 40.10 11.82 -7.79
N PHE A 97 39.42 10.84 -8.40
CA PHE A 97 40.02 10.01 -9.44
C PHE A 97 40.45 10.83 -10.66
N TYR A 98 39.64 11.81 -11.09
CA TYR A 98 39.95 12.69 -12.21
C TYR A 98 40.63 14.01 -11.80
N GLY A 99 40.82 14.26 -10.50
CA GLY A 99 41.44 15.48 -9.98
C GLY A 99 40.67 16.76 -10.32
N LEU A 100 39.34 16.71 -10.21
CA LEU A 100 38.44 17.79 -10.61
C LEU A 100 38.14 18.74 -9.44
N ASN A 101 38.02 20.04 -9.73
CA ASN A 101 37.34 20.98 -8.82
C ASN A 101 35.82 20.95 -9.03
N ASP A 102 35.06 21.60 -8.16
CA ASP A 102 33.60 21.56 -8.17
C ASP A 102 32.99 22.10 -9.47
N THR A 103 33.58 23.13 -10.08
CA THR A 103 33.12 23.68 -11.36
C THR A 103 33.35 22.69 -12.50
N GLN A 104 34.49 22.00 -12.49
CA GLN A 104 34.79 20.96 -13.48
C GLN A 104 33.85 19.77 -13.31
N LEU A 105 33.70 19.26 -12.08
CA LEU A 105 32.80 18.16 -11.74
C LEU A 105 31.36 18.45 -12.18
N ALA A 106 30.85 19.65 -11.89
CA ALA A 106 29.52 20.08 -12.28
C ALA A 106 29.29 20.00 -13.81
N SER A 107 30.33 20.24 -14.60
CA SER A 107 30.24 20.19 -16.07
C SER A 107 30.45 18.80 -16.70
N VAL A 108 30.82 17.77 -15.91
CA VAL A 108 30.96 16.40 -16.44
C VAL A 108 29.59 15.83 -16.79
N THR A 109 29.46 15.29 -18.00
CA THR A 109 28.23 14.62 -18.47
C THR A 109 28.46 13.18 -18.88
N LYS A 110 29.69 12.79 -19.23
CA LYS A 110 30.06 11.39 -19.56
C LYS A 110 31.46 11.06 -19.11
N LEU A 111 31.75 9.78 -18.95
CA LEU A 111 33.10 9.25 -18.90
C LEU A 111 33.36 8.41 -20.14
N GLY A 112 34.53 8.61 -20.75
CA GLY A 112 35.04 7.80 -21.84
C GLY A 112 36.07 6.80 -21.33
N PHE A 113 36.11 5.61 -21.93
CA PHE A 113 36.99 4.52 -21.56
C PHE A 113 37.51 3.78 -22.79
N ILE A 114 38.77 3.36 -22.72
CA ILE A 114 39.39 2.42 -23.65
C ILE A 114 40.12 1.37 -22.82
N VAL A 115 39.85 0.09 -23.07
CA VAL A 115 40.67 -1.01 -22.52
C VAL A 115 41.84 -1.22 -23.45
N ARG A 116 43.06 -1.27 -22.91
CA ARG A 116 44.27 -1.38 -23.72
C ARG A 116 45.36 -2.21 -23.06
N THR A 117 46.07 -2.99 -23.87
CA THR A 117 47.26 -3.74 -23.46
C THR A 117 48.54 -2.90 -23.63
N LYS A 118 49.61 -3.27 -22.93
CA LYS A 118 50.94 -2.66 -23.13
C LYS A 118 51.46 -2.81 -24.57
N SER A 119 51.07 -3.89 -25.26
CA SER A 119 51.48 -4.18 -26.65
C SER A 119 50.67 -3.40 -27.68
N GLY A 120 49.60 -2.69 -27.28
CA GLY A 120 48.89 -1.73 -28.11
C GLY A 120 47.52 -2.18 -28.62
N SER A 121 47.08 -3.40 -28.34
CA SER A 121 45.69 -3.85 -28.60
C SER A 121 44.72 -3.03 -27.76
N GLN A 122 43.63 -2.55 -28.35
CA GLN A 122 42.68 -1.67 -27.66
C GLN A 122 41.24 -1.86 -28.13
N THR A 123 40.29 -1.38 -27.34
CA THR A 123 38.89 -1.26 -27.73
C THR A 123 38.62 0.01 -28.53
N ASP A 124 37.43 0.10 -29.13
CA ASP A 124 36.83 1.39 -29.48
C ASP A 124 36.54 2.23 -28.20
N ASP A 125 36.25 3.52 -28.40
CA ASP A 125 35.81 4.41 -27.32
C ASP A 125 34.47 3.95 -26.75
N CYS A 126 34.45 3.65 -25.45
CA CYS A 126 33.25 3.34 -24.70
C CYS A 126 32.84 4.55 -23.86
N PHE A 127 31.54 4.86 -23.81
CA PHE A 127 31.03 5.97 -23.01
C PHE A 127 29.94 5.51 -22.05
N VAL A 128 29.93 6.10 -20.86
CA VAL A 128 28.84 6.00 -19.89
C VAL A 128 28.40 7.40 -19.50
N GLU A 129 27.10 7.57 -19.30
CA GLU A 129 26.54 8.84 -18.84
C GLU A 129 26.87 9.08 -17.37
N VAL A 130 27.07 10.35 -17.03
CA VAL A 130 27.27 10.84 -15.66
C VAL A 130 26.18 11.86 -15.37
N ILE A 131 25.44 11.61 -14.29
CA ILE A 131 24.40 12.50 -13.79
C ILE A 131 24.76 13.03 -12.41
N ASP A 132 24.14 14.13 -11.99
CA ASP A 132 24.40 14.70 -10.66
C ASP A 132 23.98 13.73 -9.56
N ARG A 133 22.79 13.15 -9.70
CA ARG A 133 22.19 12.16 -8.80
C ARG A 133 21.12 11.38 -9.57
N LEU A 134 20.91 10.12 -9.22
CA LEU A 134 19.88 9.27 -9.85
C LEU A 134 18.49 9.53 -9.27
N TYR A 135 18.43 9.61 -7.95
CA TYR A 135 17.26 10.01 -7.18
C TYR A 135 17.54 11.35 -6.50
N SER A 136 16.57 11.93 -5.81
CA SER A 136 16.76 13.19 -5.08
C SER A 136 17.87 13.15 -4.01
N GLY A 137 18.33 11.96 -3.62
CA GLY A 137 19.56 11.77 -2.83
C GLY A 137 19.81 10.29 -2.52
N GLY A 138 20.84 10.01 -1.72
CA GLY A 138 21.18 8.66 -1.26
C GLY A 138 21.96 7.80 -2.27
N ASP A 139 22.42 6.64 -1.81
CA ASP A 139 23.09 5.61 -2.63
C ASP A 139 22.36 4.25 -2.63
N GLY A 140 21.19 4.18 -1.97
CA GLY A 140 20.36 2.98 -1.89
C GLY A 140 20.81 1.96 -0.84
N SER A 141 21.87 2.25 -0.10
CA SER A 141 22.26 1.46 1.07
C SER A 141 21.38 1.79 2.28
N ALA A 142 21.34 0.90 3.26
CA ALA A 142 20.62 1.15 4.51
C ALA A 142 21.12 2.40 5.28
N ALA A 143 22.41 2.75 5.12
CA ALA A 143 22.98 3.94 5.76
C ALA A 143 22.63 5.25 5.03
N SER A 144 22.29 5.17 3.74
CA SER A 144 22.03 6.30 2.86
C SER A 144 20.97 5.89 1.82
N PRO A 145 19.72 5.66 2.25
CA PRO A 145 18.66 5.19 1.34
C PRO A 145 18.42 6.21 0.24
N TYR A 146 18.01 5.72 -0.94
CA TYR A 146 17.61 6.61 -2.02
C TYR A 146 16.43 7.48 -1.60
N LEU A 147 16.57 8.80 -1.71
CA LEU A 147 15.51 9.74 -1.36
C LEU A 147 14.55 9.91 -2.53
N ILE A 148 13.27 9.78 -2.25
CA ILE A 148 12.18 9.94 -3.20
C ILE A 148 11.42 11.22 -2.82
N SER A 149 11.63 12.30 -3.56
CA SER A 149 11.01 13.61 -3.30
C SER A 149 9.84 13.91 -4.22
N ASP A 150 9.77 13.24 -5.37
CA ASP A 150 8.77 13.53 -6.40
C ASP A 150 8.39 12.32 -7.26
N MET A 151 7.50 12.57 -8.24
CA MET A 151 7.03 11.54 -9.16
C MET A 151 8.08 11.04 -10.15
N ASP A 152 9.13 11.81 -10.44
CA ASP A 152 10.18 11.37 -11.37
C ASP A 152 11.14 10.40 -10.68
N ASP A 153 11.42 10.60 -9.39
CA ASP A 153 12.07 9.60 -8.55
C ASP A 153 11.27 8.28 -8.50
N LEU A 154 9.96 8.35 -8.27
CA LEU A 154 9.08 7.18 -8.24
C LEU A 154 9.05 6.43 -9.58
N LYS A 155 8.95 7.14 -10.70
CA LYS A 155 9.00 6.52 -12.04
C LYS A 155 10.37 5.89 -12.31
N THR A 156 11.45 6.50 -11.83
CA THR A 156 12.79 5.93 -11.92
C THR A 156 12.85 4.60 -11.17
N LEU A 157 12.34 4.53 -9.94
CA LEU A 157 12.22 3.26 -9.21
C LEU A 157 11.37 2.23 -9.96
N ALA A 158 10.18 2.61 -10.42
CA ALA A 158 9.27 1.70 -11.12
C ALA A 158 9.85 1.13 -12.43
N SER A 159 10.82 1.81 -13.05
CA SER A 159 11.44 1.42 -14.32
C SER A 159 12.85 0.84 -14.19
N THR A 160 13.37 0.68 -12.97
CA THR A 160 14.74 0.17 -12.71
C THR A 160 14.71 -1.11 -11.86
N PRO A 161 14.51 -2.30 -12.47
CA PRO A 161 14.43 -3.58 -11.78
C PRO A 161 15.60 -3.89 -10.82
N GLU A 162 16.78 -3.37 -11.14
CA GLU A 162 18.05 -3.56 -10.45
C GLU A 162 18.05 -2.89 -9.07
N HIS A 163 17.14 -1.93 -8.85
CA HIS A 163 17.00 -1.22 -7.59
C HIS A 163 15.89 -1.79 -6.71
N LEU A 164 15.12 -2.78 -7.15
CA LEU A 164 13.99 -3.34 -6.40
C LEU A 164 14.39 -4.02 -5.08
N SER A 165 15.67 -4.26 -4.85
CA SER A 165 16.23 -4.78 -3.59
C SER A 165 16.93 -3.72 -2.72
N MET A 166 16.91 -2.44 -3.12
CA MET A 166 17.59 -1.34 -2.43
C MET A 166 16.72 -0.70 -1.35
N CYS A 167 17.31 0.21 -0.57
CA CYS A 167 16.62 0.98 0.46
C CYS A 167 16.17 2.33 -0.08
N PHE A 168 14.91 2.69 0.14
CA PHE A 168 14.27 3.94 -0.27
C PHE A 168 13.64 4.65 0.91
N ARG A 169 13.65 5.98 0.87
CA ARG A 169 12.95 6.82 1.83
C ARG A 169 12.23 7.97 1.14
N LEU A 170 10.95 8.21 1.44
CA LEU A 170 10.32 9.48 1.07
C LEU A 170 10.90 10.61 1.94
N ASP A 171 11.16 11.78 1.35
CA ASP A 171 11.56 12.98 2.11
C ASP A 171 10.60 14.17 1.93
N ALA A 172 9.52 13.94 1.18
CA ALA A 172 8.40 14.85 1.00
C ALA A 172 7.11 14.09 0.69
N ASP A 173 5.97 14.73 0.97
CA ASP A 173 4.69 14.30 0.45
C ASP A 173 4.66 14.49 -1.07
N ILE A 174 4.08 13.52 -1.79
CA ILE A 174 3.92 13.56 -3.24
C ILE A 174 2.44 13.74 -3.54
N ASP A 175 2.06 14.98 -3.85
CA ASP A 175 0.68 15.34 -4.11
C ASP A 175 0.29 15.33 -5.58
N ASN A 176 -0.99 15.03 -5.85
CA ASN A 176 -1.56 14.97 -7.20
C ASN A 176 -0.75 14.07 -8.13
N ALA A 177 -0.33 12.92 -7.61
CA ALA A 177 0.22 11.84 -8.40
C ALA A 177 -0.75 11.51 -9.55
N GLY A 178 -0.21 11.26 -10.72
CA GLY A 178 -0.98 10.94 -11.92
C GLY A 178 -0.92 9.45 -12.23
N GLU A 179 -0.86 9.15 -13.53
CA GLU A 179 -0.64 7.79 -14.02
C GLU A 179 0.66 7.19 -13.48
N PHE A 180 0.56 5.97 -12.98
CA PHE A 180 1.68 5.19 -12.46
C PHE A 180 1.53 3.71 -12.81
N THR A 181 2.64 3.06 -13.13
CA THR A 181 2.64 1.65 -13.59
C THR A 181 2.73 0.63 -12.47
N GLY A 182 3.01 1.08 -11.25
CA GLY A 182 3.31 0.24 -10.10
C GLY A 182 4.78 -0.23 -10.08
N ILE A 183 5.26 -0.59 -8.89
CA ILE A 183 6.63 -1.03 -8.62
C ILE A 183 6.69 -2.57 -8.64
N GLY A 184 7.69 -3.12 -9.34
CA GLY A 184 7.90 -4.56 -9.47
C GLY A 184 6.88 -5.28 -10.36
N SER A 185 7.00 -6.60 -10.43
CA SER A 185 6.07 -7.51 -11.11
C SER A 185 6.04 -8.88 -10.43
N MET A 186 5.14 -9.77 -10.88
CA MET A 186 5.08 -11.15 -10.37
C MET A 186 6.40 -11.91 -10.56
N GLU A 187 7.15 -11.58 -11.62
CA GLU A 187 8.43 -12.19 -11.98
C GLU A 187 9.61 -11.52 -11.26
N THR A 188 9.50 -10.24 -10.97
CA THR A 188 10.54 -9.44 -10.29
C THR A 188 9.89 -8.56 -9.24
N PRO A 189 9.55 -9.13 -8.07
CA PRO A 189 8.89 -8.39 -7.00
C PRO A 189 9.83 -7.38 -6.36
N PHE A 190 9.27 -6.37 -5.69
CA PHE A 190 10.03 -5.55 -4.76
C PHE A 190 10.47 -6.40 -3.55
N THR A 191 11.77 -6.33 -3.22
CA THR A 191 12.41 -7.12 -2.15
C THR A 191 13.22 -6.27 -1.18
N GLY A 192 13.30 -4.95 -1.39
CA GLY A 192 14.08 -4.01 -0.59
C GLY A 192 13.31 -3.38 0.57
N GLU A 193 13.81 -2.24 1.03
CA GLU A 193 13.21 -1.43 2.10
C GLU A 193 12.57 -0.18 1.50
N PHE A 194 11.31 0.11 1.85
CA PHE A 194 10.64 1.34 1.47
C PHE A 194 10.09 2.02 2.73
N ASP A 195 10.83 3.02 3.20
CA ASP A 195 10.47 3.86 4.33
C ASP A 195 9.69 5.08 3.83
N GLY A 196 8.38 5.08 4.02
CA GLY A 196 7.55 6.24 3.73
C GLY A 196 7.88 7.45 4.63
N ALA A 197 8.65 7.27 5.71
CA ALA A 197 9.07 8.33 6.65
C ALA A 197 7.94 9.28 7.06
N CYS A 198 6.74 8.72 7.24
CA CYS A 198 5.53 9.44 7.59
C CYS A 198 4.93 10.34 6.50
N HIS A 199 5.38 10.20 5.26
CA HIS A 199 4.88 10.92 4.11
C HIS A 199 3.75 10.21 3.37
N THR A 200 3.02 10.99 2.58
CA THR A 200 1.88 10.53 1.79
C THR A 200 2.11 10.69 0.29
N ILE A 201 1.51 9.78 -0.48
CA ILE A 201 1.36 9.86 -1.93
C ILE A 201 -0.13 10.00 -2.21
N SER A 202 -0.54 11.09 -2.87
CA SER A 202 -1.95 11.43 -3.06
C SER A 202 -2.37 11.50 -4.54
N GLY A 203 -3.56 10.98 -4.87
CA GLY A 203 -4.13 11.09 -6.22
C GLY A 203 -3.66 10.03 -7.23
N LEU A 204 -2.85 9.06 -6.80
CA LEU A 204 -2.24 8.04 -7.65
C LEU A 204 -3.25 7.31 -8.53
N ASN A 205 -2.93 7.14 -9.81
CA ASN A 205 -3.78 6.42 -10.75
C ASN A 205 -3.06 5.23 -11.39
N VAL A 206 -3.53 4.00 -11.13
CA VAL A 206 -2.93 2.76 -11.66
C VAL A 206 -3.99 1.99 -12.44
N HIS A 207 -3.95 2.10 -13.77
CA HIS A 207 -4.89 1.45 -14.69
C HIS A 207 -4.22 0.34 -15.50
N ARG A 208 -4.63 -0.91 -15.26
CA ARG A 208 -4.09 -2.12 -15.90
C ARG A 208 -5.20 -3.13 -16.24
N ARG A 209 -6.35 -2.67 -16.76
CA ARG A 209 -7.48 -3.54 -17.15
C ARG A 209 -7.17 -4.50 -18.30
N ASP A 210 -6.13 -4.21 -19.08
CA ASP A 210 -5.64 -5.02 -20.20
C ASP A 210 -4.52 -6.00 -19.80
N ALA A 211 -4.15 -6.03 -18.52
CA ALA A 211 -3.11 -6.93 -18.03
C ALA A 211 -3.54 -8.41 -18.13
N ALA A 212 -2.55 -9.29 -18.27
CA ALA A 212 -2.79 -10.72 -18.36
C ALA A 212 -3.43 -11.28 -17.07
N ILE A 213 -4.20 -12.36 -17.20
CA ILE A 213 -4.65 -13.14 -16.05
C ILE A 213 -3.43 -13.62 -15.26
N GLY A 214 -3.46 -13.49 -13.93
CA GLY A 214 -2.34 -13.74 -13.03
C GLY A 214 -1.53 -12.49 -12.68
N SER A 215 -1.79 -11.35 -13.33
CA SER A 215 -1.10 -10.09 -13.04
C SER A 215 -1.52 -9.49 -11.69
N ALA A 216 -0.61 -8.70 -11.13
CA ALA A 216 -0.82 -7.96 -9.90
C ALA A 216 -0.74 -6.45 -10.19
N THR A 217 -1.62 -5.68 -9.55
CA THR A 217 -1.80 -4.23 -9.78
C THR A 217 -1.92 -3.51 -8.44
N GLY A 218 -1.09 -2.49 -8.24
CA GLY A 218 -1.07 -1.62 -7.06
C GLY A 218 0.10 -0.63 -7.11
N PHE A 219 0.29 0.17 -6.05
CA PHE A 219 1.51 0.99 -5.92
C PHE A 219 2.77 0.12 -6.00
N PHE A 220 2.77 -1.00 -5.28
CA PHE A 220 3.59 -2.17 -5.59
C PHE A 220 2.73 -3.16 -6.38
N ASN A 221 3.13 -3.50 -7.59
CA ASN A 221 2.47 -4.60 -8.29
C ASN A 221 2.70 -5.90 -7.51
N ALA A 222 3.94 -6.19 -7.12
CA ALA A 222 4.25 -7.36 -6.30
C ALA A 222 5.38 -7.11 -5.29
N VAL A 223 5.25 -7.75 -4.13
CA VAL A 223 6.18 -7.70 -2.99
C VAL A 223 6.60 -9.13 -2.65
N GLY A 224 7.86 -9.34 -2.29
CA GLY A 224 8.38 -10.66 -1.93
C GLY A 224 9.73 -10.63 -1.21
N GLY A 225 10.32 -11.80 -0.99
CA GLY A 225 11.57 -11.93 -0.24
C GLY A 225 11.43 -11.40 1.19
N GLU A 226 12.44 -10.65 1.62
CA GLU A 226 12.53 -9.98 2.93
C GLU A 226 12.08 -8.51 2.87
N ALA A 227 11.26 -8.14 1.87
CA ALA A 227 10.80 -6.77 1.70
C ALA A 227 10.20 -6.18 2.98
N HIS A 228 10.52 -4.93 3.26
CA HIS A 228 9.96 -4.18 4.38
C HIS A 228 9.42 -2.84 3.87
N ILE A 229 8.10 -2.70 3.87
CA ILE A 229 7.41 -1.48 3.43
C ILE A 229 6.74 -0.89 4.66
N HIS A 230 7.09 0.35 5.02
CA HIS A 230 6.54 0.94 6.22
C HIS A 230 6.35 2.45 6.21
N SER A 231 5.49 2.94 7.11
CA SER A 231 5.31 4.38 7.38
C SER A 231 4.85 5.19 6.16
N LEU A 232 3.97 4.61 5.35
CA LEU A 232 3.55 5.14 4.06
C LEU A 232 2.03 5.32 3.95
N GLY A 233 1.60 6.50 3.49
CA GLY A 233 0.22 6.73 3.05
C GLY A 233 0.04 6.74 1.55
N VAL A 234 -0.94 5.99 1.05
CA VAL A 234 -1.39 6.10 -0.36
C VAL A 234 -2.86 6.51 -0.37
N LYS A 235 -3.11 7.82 -0.48
CA LYS A 235 -4.45 8.41 -0.31
C LYS A 235 -5.08 8.84 -1.63
N ASN A 236 -6.40 8.76 -1.71
CA ASN A 236 -7.20 9.16 -2.87
C ASN A 236 -6.73 8.47 -4.17
N ALA A 237 -6.30 7.22 -4.08
CA ALA A 237 -5.81 6.47 -5.22
C ALA A 237 -6.97 5.83 -6.00
N THR A 238 -6.80 5.68 -7.31
CA THR A 238 -7.69 4.90 -8.16
C THR A 238 -6.90 3.76 -8.77
N VAL A 239 -7.24 2.52 -8.40
CA VAL A 239 -6.56 1.33 -8.91
C VAL A 239 -7.55 0.45 -9.66
N THR A 240 -7.22 0.14 -10.92
CA THR A 240 -8.02 -0.77 -11.73
C THR A 240 -7.14 -1.85 -12.34
N GLY A 241 -7.42 -3.12 -12.06
CA GLY A 241 -6.63 -4.24 -12.58
C GLY A 241 -7.47 -5.48 -12.91
N VAL A 242 -6.80 -6.61 -13.13
CA VAL A 242 -7.44 -7.86 -13.56
C VAL A 242 -7.48 -8.88 -12.42
N THR A 243 -6.32 -9.44 -12.03
CA THR A 243 -6.29 -10.65 -11.18
C THR A 243 -6.09 -10.36 -9.70
N TYR A 244 -4.97 -9.73 -9.32
CA TYR A 244 -4.71 -9.33 -7.94
C TYR A 244 -4.61 -7.82 -7.88
N CYS A 245 -5.53 -7.17 -7.17
CA CYS A 245 -5.57 -5.71 -7.11
C CYS A 245 -5.64 -5.23 -5.67
N GLY A 246 -4.72 -4.35 -5.30
CA GLY A 246 -4.81 -3.59 -4.07
C GLY A 246 -4.17 -2.23 -4.22
N VAL A 247 -4.62 -1.24 -3.44
CA VAL A 247 -4.10 0.13 -3.58
C VAL A 247 -2.60 0.17 -3.28
N LEU A 248 -2.16 -0.46 -2.18
CA LEU A 248 -0.76 -0.52 -1.83
C LEU A 248 -0.04 -1.66 -2.56
N ALA A 249 -0.61 -2.86 -2.54
CA ALA A 249 0.02 -4.04 -3.13
C ALA A 249 -0.96 -4.90 -3.94
N GLY A 250 -0.60 -5.23 -5.18
CA GLY A 250 -1.35 -6.23 -5.94
C GLY A 250 -1.21 -7.62 -5.31
N HIS A 251 0.04 -8.08 -5.14
CA HIS A 251 0.36 -9.39 -4.58
C HIS A 251 1.54 -9.32 -3.60
N VAL A 252 1.33 -9.78 -2.37
CA VAL A 252 2.37 -9.93 -1.35
C VAL A 252 2.71 -11.40 -1.23
N ALA A 253 3.80 -11.84 -1.83
CA ALA A 253 4.24 -13.24 -1.77
C ALA A 253 4.80 -13.60 -0.39
N SER A 254 5.60 -12.68 0.16
CA SER A 254 6.24 -12.73 1.48
C SER A 254 6.72 -11.31 1.84
N GLY A 255 7.36 -11.14 3.00
CA GLY A 255 7.81 -9.83 3.50
C GLY A 255 6.81 -9.20 4.46
N THR A 256 7.10 -7.97 4.89
CA THR A 256 6.34 -7.23 5.90
C THR A 256 5.86 -5.90 5.35
N ILE A 257 4.56 -5.65 5.47
CA ILE A 257 3.94 -4.35 5.30
C ILE A 257 3.43 -3.91 6.66
N GLU A 258 3.96 -2.80 7.17
CA GLU A 258 3.56 -2.28 8.49
C GLU A 258 3.40 -0.77 8.47
N ARG A 259 2.52 -0.21 9.31
CA ARG A 259 2.38 1.25 9.39
C ARG A 259 2.08 1.93 8.06
N CYS A 260 1.17 1.30 7.31
CA CYS A 260 0.70 1.80 6.02
C CYS A 260 -0.82 1.98 5.99
N TYR A 261 -1.29 2.90 5.15
CA TYR A 261 -2.72 3.04 4.91
C TYR A 261 -3.07 3.40 3.47
N THR A 262 -4.30 3.07 3.10
CA THR A 262 -4.85 3.34 1.77
C THR A 262 -6.23 4.00 1.83
N SER A 263 -6.50 4.88 0.85
CA SER A 263 -7.83 5.42 0.58
C SER A 263 -8.07 5.63 -0.91
N GLY A 264 -9.34 5.83 -1.28
CA GLY A 264 -9.76 5.96 -2.68
C GLY A 264 -10.59 4.75 -3.11
N SER A 265 -10.25 4.16 -4.26
CA SER A 265 -11.01 3.02 -4.79
C SER A 265 -10.13 1.99 -5.49
N VAL A 266 -10.55 0.73 -5.40
CA VAL A 266 -9.97 -0.37 -6.16
C VAL A 266 -11.08 -1.13 -6.90
N THR A 267 -10.86 -1.35 -8.20
CA THR A 267 -11.74 -2.16 -9.04
C THR A 267 -10.94 -3.27 -9.70
N GLY A 268 -11.45 -4.49 -9.64
CA GLY A 268 -10.86 -5.59 -10.40
C GLY A 268 -11.87 -6.52 -11.02
N THR A 269 -11.45 -7.21 -12.07
CA THR A 269 -12.35 -7.94 -12.97
C THR A 269 -12.27 -9.45 -12.81
N SER A 270 -11.45 -9.97 -11.88
CA SER A 270 -11.21 -11.42 -11.76
C SER A 270 -11.14 -11.94 -10.32
N ILE A 271 -9.95 -12.08 -9.72
CA ILE A 271 -9.76 -13.03 -8.62
C ILE A 271 -9.80 -12.37 -7.23
N CYS A 272 -8.75 -11.66 -6.82
CA CYS A 272 -8.60 -11.17 -5.45
C CYS A 272 -8.42 -9.66 -5.42
N ILE A 273 -9.43 -8.96 -4.90
CA ILE A 273 -9.43 -7.50 -4.84
C ILE A 273 -9.47 -7.07 -3.38
N GLY A 274 -8.54 -6.22 -2.94
CA GLY A 274 -8.53 -5.71 -1.58
C GLY A 274 -8.16 -4.25 -1.48
N GLY A 275 -8.71 -3.54 -0.51
CA GLY A 275 -8.47 -2.09 -0.37
C GLY A 275 -7.01 -1.74 -0.08
N LEU A 276 -6.24 -2.64 0.55
CA LEU A 276 -4.79 -2.51 0.74
C LEU A 276 -4.02 -3.50 -0.14
N ALA A 277 -4.37 -4.79 -0.07
CA ALA A 277 -3.66 -5.86 -0.78
C ALA A 277 -4.61 -6.75 -1.60
N GLY A 278 -4.28 -7.09 -2.85
CA GLY A 278 -5.06 -8.07 -3.61
C GLY A 278 -4.99 -9.47 -2.99
N MET A 279 -3.77 -10.01 -2.90
CA MET A 279 -3.50 -11.27 -2.21
C MET A 279 -2.33 -11.12 -1.23
N ASN A 280 -2.51 -11.60 0.00
CA ASN A 280 -1.51 -11.61 1.04
C ASN A 280 -1.03 -13.03 1.38
N GLY A 281 0.26 -13.28 1.21
CA GLY A 281 1.00 -14.43 1.74
C GLY A 281 2.10 -14.03 2.75
N GLY A 282 2.30 -12.73 2.97
CA GLY A 282 3.28 -12.20 3.92
C GLY A 282 2.65 -11.78 5.25
N HIS A 283 3.26 -10.78 5.87
CA HIS A 283 2.82 -10.17 7.12
C HIS A 283 2.28 -8.75 6.86
N ILE A 284 1.00 -8.54 7.15
CA ILE A 284 0.38 -7.21 7.15
C ILE A 284 0.02 -6.87 8.60
N ALA A 285 0.70 -5.87 9.15
CA ALA A 285 0.55 -5.47 10.54
C ALA A 285 0.28 -3.98 10.63
N ASP A 286 -0.54 -3.54 11.59
CA ASP A 286 -0.64 -2.10 11.91
C ASP A 286 -0.99 -1.31 10.63
N CYS A 287 -2.08 -1.68 9.96
CA CYS A 287 -2.43 -1.16 8.65
C CYS A 287 -3.93 -0.93 8.52
N TYR A 288 -4.33 -0.03 7.62
CA TYR A 288 -5.74 0.14 7.34
C TYR A 288 -6.08 0.54 5.92
N SER A 289 -7.34 0.29 5.56
CA SER A 289 -7.89 0.73 4.28
C SER A 289 -9.28 1.36 4.47
N THR A 290 -9.42 2.55 3.93
CA THR A 290 -10.72 3.23 3.75
C THR A 290 -11.20 3.15 2.29
N ALA A 291 -10.45 2.46 1.43
CA ALA A 291 -10.74 2.39 0.00
C ALA A 291 -11.99 1.55 -0.28
N ASP A 292 -12.85 2.05 -1.17
CA ASP A 292 -13.99 1.29 -1.66
C ASP A 292 -13.53 0.18 -2.61
N VAL A 293 -14.08 -1.02 -2.43
CA VAL A 293 -13.66 -2.22 -3.14
C VAL A 293 -14.80 -2.72 -4.02
N THR A 294 -14.55 -2.77 -5.33
CA THR A 294 -15.47 -3.36 -6.31
C THR A 294 -14.80 -4.52 -7.05
N SER A 295 -15.39 -5.72 -6.95
CA SER A 295 -15.01 -6.86 -7.80
C SER A 295 -16.12 -7.18 -8.78
N GLU A 296 -15.81 -7.04 -10.07
CA GLU A 296 -16.65 -7.50 -11.19
C GLU A 296 -16.42 -9.00 -11.47
N GLY A 297 -15.48 -9.63 -10.78
CA GLY A 297 -15.16 -11.06 -10.91
C GLY A 297 -15.71 -11.94 -9.77
N ASP A 298 -15.71 -13.25 -10.01
CA ASP A 298 -16.48 -14.26 -9.27
C ASP A 298 -15.81 -14.87 -8.02
N TYR A 299 -14.65 -14.37 -7.60
CA TYR A 299 -13.91 -15.00 -6.49
C TYR A 299 -13.98 -14.25 -5.16
N ALA A 300 -13.08 -13.32 -4.87
CA ALA A 300 -12.94 -12.78 -3.52
C ALA A 300 -12.63 -11.29 -3.47
N ALA A 301 -13.35 -10.58 -2.60
CA ALA A 301 -13.08 -9.18 -2.29
C ALA A 301 -13.16 -8.90 -0.79
N GLY A 302 -12.21 -8.13 -0.27
CA GLY A 302 -12.17 -7.71 1.13
C GLY A 302 -11.77 -6.25 1.30
N GLY A 303 -12.30 -5.57 2.31
CA GLY A 303 -12.00 -4.15 2.54
C GLY A 303 -10.51 -3.90 2.83
N LEU A 304 -9.79 -4.87 3.39
CA LEU A 304 -8.33 -4.84 3.54
C LEU A 304 -7.63 -5.70 2.49
N ALA A 305 -7.97 -7.00 2.41
CA ALA A 305 -7.35 -7.91 1.45
C ALA A 305 -8.36 -8.82 0.72
N GLY A 306 -8.14 -9.07 -0.57
CA GLY A 306 -9.00 -9.98 -1.34
C GLY A 306 -8.85 -11.43 -0.88
N LYS A 307 -7.61 -11.91 -0.76
CA LYS A 307 -7.29 -13.24 -0.23
C LYS A 307 -6.15 -13.17 0.77
N ASN A 308 -6.26 -13.92 1.85
CA ASN A 308 -5.20 -14.07 2.84
C ASN A 308 -4.79 -15.54 3.01
N THR A 309 -3.49 -15.81 2.93
CA THR A 309 -2.84 -17.07 3.34
C THR A 309 -1.72 -16.84 4.36
N GLY A 310 -1.44 -15.57 4.69
CA GLY A 310 -0.41 -15.14 5.63
C GLY A 310 -0.97 -14.70 6.98
N LEU A 311 -0.27 -13.77 7.63
CA LEU A 311 -0.66 -13.17 8.90
C LEU A 311 -1.18 -11.74 8.65
N VAL A 312 -2.38 -11.46 9.14
CA VAL A 312 -2.97 -10.12 9.20
C VAL A 312 -3.25 -9.81 10.67
N GLU A 313 -2.67 -8.72 11.17
CA GLU A 313 -2.82 -8.34 12.58
C GLU A 313 -2.91 -6.84 12.80
N ARG A 314 -3.69 -6.41 13.81
CA ARG A 314 -3.80 -4.99 14.18
C ARG A 314 -4.21 -4.11 13.01
N THR A 315 -5.27 -4.51 12.30
CA THR A 315 -5.73 -3.81 11.09
C THR A 315 -7.16 -3.32 11.19
N TYR A 316 -7.56 -2.39 10.31
CA TYR A 316 -8.97 -2.09 10.11
C TYR A 316 -9.34 -1.82 8.65
N ALA A 317 -10.62 -2.01 8.32
CA ALA A 317 -11.20 -1.65 7.03
C ALA A 317 -12.52 -0.90 7.22
N SER A 318 -12.76 0.15 6.43
CA SER A 318 -14.02 0.92 6.51
C SER A 318 -14.66 1.29 5.17
N GLY A 319 -13.97 1.05 4.05
CA GLY A 319 -14.54 1.28 2.72
C GLY A 319 -15.62 0.25 2.39
N ASP A 320 -16.58 0.59 1.54
CA ASP A 320 -17.64 -0.35 1.17
C ASP A 320 -17.08 -1.47 0.28
N VAL A 321 -17.65 -2.68 0.41
CA VAL A 321 -17.20 -3.84 -0.37
C VAL A 321 -18.37 -4.37 -1.19
N THR A 322 -18.22 -4.37 -2.51
CA THR A 322 -19.17 -4.96 -3.45
C THR A 322 -18.46 -5.99 -4.32
N ALA A 323 -18.93 -7.24 -4.28
CA ALA A 323 -18.34 -8.32 -5.08
C ALA A 323 -19.34 -9.43 -5.37
N HIS A 324 -18.97 -10.37 -6.25
CA HIS A 324 -19.88 -11.43 -6.67
C HIS A 324 -20.02 -12.58 -5.66
N ASN A 325 -18.93 -13.06 -5.05
CA ASN A 325 -18.97 -14.34 -4.32
C ASN A 325 -18.48 -14.23 -2.87
N TYR A 326 -17.17 -14.36 -2.60
CA TYR A 326 -16.62 -14.26 -1.25
C TYR A 326 -16.40 -12.78 -0.89
N VAL A 327 -17.30 -12.24 -0.10
CA VAL A 327 -17.29 -10.83 0.28
C VAL A 327 -17.03 -10.71 1.77
N GLY A 328 -15.87 -10.18 2.13
CA GLY A 328 -15.50 -9.93 3.51
C GLY A 328 -15.38 -8.44 3.81
N ALA A 329 -15.77 -8.02 5.00
CA ALA A 329 -15.50 -6.64 5.41
C ALA A 329 -13.99 -6.38 5.54
N VAL A 330 -13.23 -7.35 6.09
CA VAL A 330 -11.75 -7.29 6.13
C VAL A 330 -11.12 -8.17 5.04
N ILE A 331 -11.36 -9.48 5.03
CA ILE A 331 -10.79 -10.41 4.06
C ILE A 331 -11.87 -11.12 3.23
N GLY A 332 -11.75 -11.09 1.91
CA GLY A 332 -12.68 -11.82 1.02
C GLY A 332 -12.62 -13.34 1.23
N ALA A 333 -11.47 -13.94 0.90
CA ALA A 333 -11.21 -15.35 1.12
C ALA A 333 -10.03 -15.55 2.09
N ASN A 334 -10.34 -15.98 3.31
CA ASN A 334 -9.33 -16.23 4.32
C ASN A 334 -8.95 -17.73 4.40
N TYR A 335 -7.65 -17.97 4.38
CA TYR A 335 -6.98 -19.27 4.55
C TYR A 335 -5.76 -19.13 5.48
N GLY A 336 -5.58 -17.96 6.08
CA GLY A 336 -4.50 -17.65 7.01
C GLY A 336 -5.08 -17.12 8.32
N THR A 337 -4.24 -16.41 9.06
CA THR A 337 -4.59 -15.89 10.38
C THR A 337 -4.98 -14.42 10.30
N VAL A 338 -6.08 -14.06 10.95
CA VAL A 338 -6.52 -12.66 11.13
C VAL A 338 -6.80 -12.44 12.61
N LEU A 339 -6.10 -11.50 13.23
CA LEU A 339 -6.22 -11.22 14.66
C LEU A 339 -6.16 -9.73 14.96
N HIS A 340 -6.74 -9.33 16.09
CA HIS A 340 -6.70 -7.95 16.62
C HIS A 340 -7.15 -6.91 15.59
N SER A 341 -8.16 -7.22 14.77
CA SER A 341 -8.56 -6.38 13.64
C SER A 341 -10.01 -5.88 13.76
N VAL A 342 -10.34 -4.77 13.09
CA VAL A 342 -11.66 -4.12 13.15
C VAL A 342 -12.31 -4.08 11.77
N ALA A 343 -13.55 -4.54 11.70
CA ALA A 343 -14.40 -4.35 10.53
C ALA A 343 -15.32 -3.15 10.77
N MET A 344 -15.12 -2.08 10.00
CA MET A 344 -15.86 -0.82 10.08
C MET A 344 -16.58 -0.42 8.78
N ASN A 345 -16.82 -1.39 7.91
CA ASN A 345 -17.46 -1.18 6.62
C ASN A 345 -18.96 -0.96 6.80
N LEU A 346 -19.55 0.03 6.11
CA LEU A 346 -20.99 0.29 6.22
C LEU A 346 -21.80 -0.76 5.47
N ASN A 347 -21.37 -1.09 4.25
CA ASN A 347 -22.09 -2.00 3.37
C ASN A 347 -21.18 -3.12 2.84
N ILE A 348 -21.63 -4.36 3.02
CA ILE A 348 -21.03 -5.58 2.46
C ILE A 348 -22.02 -6.22 1.50
N THR A 349 -21.78 -6.05 0.21
CA THR A 349 -22.71 -6.47 -0.84
C THR A 349 -22.14 -7.62 -1.65
N SER A 350 -22.72 -8.80 -1.48
CA SER A 350 -22.61 -9.89 -2.46
C SER A 350 -23.68 -9.73 -3.54
N THR A 351 -23.29 -9.71 -4.81
CA THR A 351 -24.18 -9.50 -5.97
C THR A 351 -24.58 -10.79 -6.67
N ALA A 352 -23.91 -11.92 -6.41
CA ALA A 352 -24.35 -13.22 -6.92
C ALA A 352 -25.20 -13.96 -5.88
N GLY A 353 -26.04 -14.88 -6.33
CA GLY A 353 -26.90 -15.71 -5.47
C GLY A 353 -26.16 -16.69 -4.54
N SER A 354 -24.82 -16.66 -4.51
CA SER A 354 -23.98 -17.43 -3.59
C SER A 354 -23.70 -16.58 -2.34
N LEU A 355 -24.16 -17.08 -1.18
CA LEU A 355 -24.41 -16.32 0.05
C LEU A 355 -23.17 -16.17 0.97
N TYR A 356 -21.99 -15.91 0.40
CA TYR A 356 -20.74 -15.93 1.17
C TYR A 356 -20.28 -14.51 1.55
N ALA A 357 -21.07 -13.88 2.43
CA ALA A 357 -20.73 -12.62 3.07
C ALA A 357 -20.30 -12.86 4.52
N GLY A 358 -19.25 -12.17 4.95
CA GLY A 358 -18.69 -12.28 6.29
C GLY A 358 -18.05 -10.99 6.77
N ARG A 359 -17.92 -10.85 8.09
CA ARG A 359 -17.34 -9.63 8.68
C ARG A 359 -15.81 -9.64 8.57
N PHE A 360 -15.16 -10.77 8.81
CA PHE A 360 -13.69 -10.88 8.63
C PHE A 360 -13.26 -11.84 7.54
N GLY A 361 -14.07 -12.85 7.20
CA GLY A 361 -13.84 -13.81 6.13
C GLY A 361 -15.14 -14.10 5.41
N GLY A 362 -15.21 -13.82 4.10
CA GLY A 362 -16.42 -14.05 3.29
C GLY A 362 -16.63 -15.53 2.94
N ASN A 363 -15.56 -16.31 2.77
CA ASN A 363 -15.63 -17.74 2.50
C ASN A 363 -16.02 -18.56 3.73
N ASN A 364 -16.47 -19.80 3.52
CA ASN A 364 -16.75 -20.77 4.56
C ASN A 364 -15.48 -21.61 4.84
N ASN A 365 -14.67 -21.22 5.82
CA ASN A 365 -13.40 -21.88 6.15
C ASN A 365 -13.16 -21.93 7.66
N GLY A 366 -12.62 -23.05 8.18
CA GLY A 366 -12.28 -23.20 9.60
C GLY A 366 -11.22 -22.19 10.09
N GLU A 367 -10.33 -21.74 9.21
CA GLU A 367 -9.32 -20.69 9.49
C GLU A 367 -9.95 -19.31 9.73
N ASN A 368 -11.23 -19.13 9.40
CA ASN A 368 -11.96 -17.96 9.83
C ASN A 368 -12.06 -17.91 11.35
N THR A 369 -12.26 -19.05 12.01
CA THR A 369 -12.39 -19.10 13.46
C THR A 369 -11.02 -19.18 14.12
N VAL A 370 -10.80 -18.30 15.10
CA VAL A 370 -9.50 -18.07 15.78
C VAL A 370 -8.94 -19.32 16.49
N SER A 371 -9.74 -20.38 16.59
CA SER A 371 -9.41 -21.67 17.20
C SER A 371 -8.28 -22.48 16.52
N HIS A 372 -7.92 -22.21 15.25
CA HIS A 372 -6.81 -22.91 14.58
C HIS A 372 -5.46 -22.17 14.60
N ALA A 373 -5.46 -20.87 14.96
CA ALA A 373 -4.22 -20.08 15.11
C ALA A 373 -3.36 -20.53 16.32
N ALA A 374 -3.93 -21.31 17.24
CA ALA A 374 -3.28 -21.81 18.45
C ALA A 374 -2.11 -22.80 18.22
N ALA A 375 -1.76 -23.14 16.96
CA ALA A 375 -0.76 -24.16 16.65
C ALA A 375 0.62 -23.64 16.22
N ARG A 376 0.81 -22.33 15.96
CA ARG A 376 2.12 -21.79 15.55
C ARG A 376 2.61 -20.68 16.48
N ALA A 377 3.73 -21.00 17.14
CA ALA A 377 4.63 -20.14 17.91
C ALA A 377 4.18 -19.72 19.33
N GLY A 378 4.21 -20.66 20.28
CA GLY A 378 4.60 -20.38 21.68
C GLY A 378 3.66 -19.52 22.54
N GLU A 379 2.63 -18.92 21.96
CA GLU A 379 1.63 -18.12 22.64
C GLU A 379 0.40 -18.99 22.93
N GLY A 380 0.02 -19.09 24.20
CA GLY A 380 -1.07 -19.95 24.65
C GLY A 380 -2.41 -19.64 23.96
N ASN A 381 -3.34 -20.60 24.04
CA ASN A 381 -4.73 -20.58 23.53
C ASN A 381 -5.32 -19.17 23.31
N GLN A 382 -5.15 -18.61 22.10
CA GLN A 382 -5.67 -17.29 21.76
C GLN A 382 -7.20 -17.36 21.55
N THR A 383 -7.96 -16.50 22.23
CA THR A 383 -9.42 -16.35 22.01
C THR A 383 -9.68 -15.41 20.85
N ASP A 384 -10.89 -15.40 20.28
CA ASP A 384 -11.25 -14.42 19.24
C ASP A 384 -11.01 -12.99 19.73
N THR A 385 -10.39 -12.18 18.89
CA THR A 385 -9.98 -10.80 19.17
C THR A 385 -10.27 -9.90 17.98
N ASN A 386 -11.20 -10.26 17.11
CA ASN A 386 -11.66 -9.43 16.02
C ASN A 386 -13.01 -8.79 16.38
N LEU A 387 -13.22 -7.54 15.95
CA LEU A 387 -14.32 -6.68 16.39
C LEU A 387 -15.12 -6.18 15.17
N SER A 388 -16.43 -6.37 15.20
CA SER A 388 -17.37 -5.78 14.23
C SER A 388 -18.70 -5.42 14.88
N TRP A 389 -19.42 -4.43 14.35
CA TRP A 389 -20.74 -4.08 14.87
C TRP A 389 -21.84 -4.97 14.27
N ASP A 390 -22.91 -5.17 15.03
CA ASP A 390 -23.94 -6.16 14.67
C ASP A 390 -24.82 -5.73 13.48
N GLU A 391 -25.14 -4.44 13.41
CA GLU A 391 -25.96 -3.79 12.38
C GLU A 391 -25.22 -3.51 11.05
N MET A 392 -24.08 -4.17 10.79
CA MET A 392 -23.34 -4.00 9.53
C MET A 392 -24.25 -4.46 8.39
N ARG A 393 -24.51 -3.58 7.43
CA ARG A 393 -25.46 -3.89 6.37
C ARG A 393 -24.82 -4.91 5.46
N HIS A 394 -25.57 -5.98 5.20
CA HIS A 394 -25.19 -6.98 4.24
C HIS A 394 -26.35 -7.29 3.30
N SER A 395 -26.03 -7.69 2.07
CA SER A 395 -27.05 -8.02 1.06
C SER A 395 -27.75 -9.37 1.30
N GLN A 396 -27.39 -10.09 2.37
CA GLN A 396 -27.92 -11.40 2.72
C GLN A 396 -28.98 -11.33 3.81
N ALA A 397 -29.85 -12.33 3.93
CA ALA A 397 -30.83 -12.40 5.02
C ALA A 397 -30.16 -12.69 6.37
N GLU A 398 -29.11 -13.49 6.37
CA GLU A 398 -28.30 -13.86 7.53
C GLU A 398 -26.83 -13.94 7.10
N TRP A 399 -25.91 -13.80 8.06
CA TRP A 399 -24.50 -14.09 7.83
C TRP A 399 -24.29 -15.60 7.62
N SER A 400 -23.33 -16.00 6.78
CA SER A 400 -23.10 -17.44 6.52
C SER A 400 -22.51 -18.17 7.74
N ASP A 401 -22.96 -19.39 8.02
CA ASP A 401 -22.67 -20.17 9.26
C ASP A 401 -21.18 -20.38 9.59
N LEU A 402 -20.28 -20.22 8.63
CA LEU A 402 -18.84 -20.43 8.76
C LEU A 402 -18.02 -19.24 8.23
N ALA A 403 -18.69 -18.11 7.93
CA ALA A 403 -18.01 -16.83 7.85
C ALA A 403 -17.53 -16.42 9.24
N HIS A 404 -16.44 -15.66 9.32
CA HIS A 404 -16.06 -15.09 10.60
C HIS A 404 -17.02 -13.95 10.96
N HIS A 405 -17.84 -14.14 11.98
CA HIS A 405 -18.79 -13.14 12.46
C HIS A 405 -18.15 -12.10 13.41
N ALA A 406 -16.87 -12.29 13.77
CA ALA A 406 -16.21 -11.59 14.87
C ALA A 406 -16.94 -11.78 16.22
N ILE A 407 -16.40 -11.19 17.29
CA ILE A 407 -17.18 -11.01 18.49
C ILE A 407 -18.26 -9.95 18.18
N SER A 408 -19.54 -10.35 18.21
CA SER A 408 -20.68 -9.45 18.13
C SER A 408 -20.70 -8.52 19.33
N ALA A 409 -20.23 -7.29 19.14
CA ALA A 409 -20.19 -6.31 20.21
C ALA A 409 -21.53 -5.58 20.27
N ASN A 410 -22.48 -6.13 21.05
CA ASN A 410 -23.59 -5.34 21.56
C ASN A 410 -23.05 -4.34 22.60
N GLN A 411 -22.60 -3.20 22.07
CA GLN A 411 -22.22 -1.91 22.67
C GLN A 411 -20.74 -1.53 22.51
N ALA A 412 -20.50 -0.74 21.45
CA ALA A 412 -19.24 -0.12 21.00
C ALA A 412 -18.19 -1.14 20.51
N LEU A 413 -17.21 -0.75 19.69
CA LEU A 413 -16.15 -1.66 19.25
C LEU A 413 -14.84 -1.41 20.01
N GLY A 414 -14.60 -1.75 21.27
CA GLY A 414 -15.52 -1.94 22.39
C GLY A 414 -15.76 -0.66 23.18
N ASP A 415 -14.88 0.33 23.05
CA ASP A 415 -15.02 1.75 23.39
C ASP A 415 -13.58 2.34 23.38
N LYS A 416 -13.29 3.48 22.70
CA LYS A 416 -12.18 4.40 23.09
C LYS A 416 -12.31 4.60 24.53
N ALA A 417 -13.47 5.06 25.00
CA ALA A 417 -14.81 5.39 24.41
C ALA A 417 -15.12 5.66 22.90
N THR A 418 -15.72 4.69 22.22
CA THR A 418 -15.91 4.45 20.77
C THR A 418 -14.90 5.17 19.91
N TYR A 419 -13.70 4.69 20.10
CA TYR A 419 -12.59 4.92 19.27
C TYR A 419 -11.85 6.26 19.51
N ALA A 420 -12.42 7.44 19.69
CA ALA A 420 -11.62 8.54 20.29
C ALA A 420 -12.50 9.35 21.21
N SER A 421 -13.77 9.41 20.81
CA SER A 421 -15.07 9.54 21.51
C SER A 421 -16.20 9.40 20.48
N GLY A 422 -16.01 8.62 19.41
CA GLY A 422 -16.92 8.52 18.26
C GLY A 422 -16.24 8.52 16.88
N LEU A 423 -14.88 8.59 16.82
CA LEU A 423 -13.98 8.37 15.66
C LEU A 423 -13.11 9.54 15.18
N GLY A 424 -12.83 10.57 15.97
CA GLY A 424 -11.81 11.58 15.60
C GLY A 424 -10.42 11.21 16.16
N TRP A 425 -9.55 10.60 15.38
CA TRP A 425 -8.76 9.44 15.76
C TRP A 425 -7.27 9.73 15.45
N ASP A 426 -6.33 9.31 16.31
CA ASP A 426 -5.06 9.88 16.78
C ASP A 426 -5.28 10.37 18.20
N PHE A 427 -4.51 9.83 19.14
CA PHE A 427 -4.60 10.11 20.56
C PHE A 427 -3.46 11.02 21.09
N SER A 428 -2.63 11.58 20.20
CA SER A 428 -1.97 12.92 20.16
C SER A 428 -0.66 12.95 19.33
N GLY A 429 -0.41 11.94 18.50
CA GLY A 429 0.70 11.85 17.55
C GLY A 429 0.48 10.77 16.48
N THR A 430 -0.65 10.81 15.82
CA THR A 430 -1.20 9.84 14.88
C THR A 430 -1.23 8.38 15.38
N TRP A 431 -1.91 8.03 16.51
CA TRP A 431 -2.62 6.74 16.82
C TRP A 431 -2.06 5.55 17.62
N GLU A 432 -2.62 5.26 18.79
CA GLU A 432 -2.47 3.95 19.47
C GLU A 432 -3.68 3.73 20.37
N TRP A 433 -4.18 2.51 20.51
CA TRP A 433 -4.44 1.90 21.81
C TRP A 433 -4.80 0.39 21.81
N VAL A 434 -3.87 -0.48 22.23
CA VAL A 434 -4.14 -1.93 22.42
C VAL A 434 -4.40 -2.34 23.88
N GLY A 435 -5.46 -1.78 24.47
CA GLY A 435 -6.19 -2.33 25.62
C GLY A 435 -5.70 -1.93 27.02
N ASN A 436 -6.54 -1.54 27.98
CA ASN A 436 -7.97 -1.20 28.02
C ASN A 436 -8.23 -0.42 29.31
N ASP A 437 -9.32 0.36 29.41
CA ASP A 437 -9.42 1.27 30.57
C ASP A 437 -10.46 0.92 31.66
N THR A 438 -11.29 -0.12 31.63
CA THR A 438 -10.96 -1.52 31.94
C THR A 438 -12.29 -2.28 31.98
N TYR A 439 -12.39 -3.39 31.25
CA TYR A 439 -13.59 -4.22 31.16
C TYR A 439 -13.49 -5.39 32.18
N ARG A 440 -14.60 -5.81 32.84
CA ARG A 440 -14.89 -7.22 33.28
C ARG A 440 -15.96 -7.40 34.38
N PRO A 441 -16.36 -8.66 34.66
CA PRO A 441 -16.03 -9.13 36.02
C PRO A 441 -15.17 -10.41 36.16
N GLU A 442 -15.30 -11.46 35.35
CA GLU A 442 -14.66 -12.75 35.71
C GLU A 442 -13.66 -13.26 34.68
N ALA A 443 -12.39 -13.03 35.00
CA ALA A 443 -11.22 -13.33 34.23
C ALA A 443 -10.88 -14.84 34.18
N SER A 444 -10.76 -15.39 32.97
CA SER A 444 -9.62 -16.24 32.55
C SER A 444 -9.72 -16.52 31.05
N LYS A 445 -8.74 -16.32 30.16
CA LYS A 445 -7.34 -15.88 30.20
C LYS A 445 -6.93 -15.66 28.70
N THR A 446 -6.82 -14.42 28.18
CA THR A 446 -5.99 -13.96 27.00
C THR A 446 -6.40 -12.55 26.49
N GLU A 447 -6.56 -11.56 27.37
CA GLU A 447 -7.25 -10.29 27.03
C GLU A 447 -6.53 -9.37 26.01
N GLN A 448 -7.16 -9.03 24.87
CA GLN A 448 -6.69 -7.99 23.93
C GLN A 448 -7.84 -7.14 23.34
N ARG A 449 -7.65 -5.81 23.23
CA ARG A 449 -8.58 -4.73 22.78
C ARG A 449 -7.73 -3.68 22.03
N TYR A 450 -8.13 -3.02 20.93
CA TYR A 450 -7.12 -2.44 19.98
C TYR A 450 -7.66 -1.32 19.05
N PRO A 451 -7.04 -0.14 19.00
CA PRO A 451 -6.41 0.40 17.77
C PRO A 451 -4.88 0.42 17.78
N VAL A 452 -4.24 0.65 16.63
CA VAL A 452 -3.00 1.43 16.52
C VAL A 452 -2.84 1.88 15.06
N LEU A 453 -2.39 3.12 14.82
CA LEU A 453 -1.29 3.29 13.88
C LEU A 453 -0.37 4.52 14.09
N ALA A 454 0.47 4.50 15.14
CA ALA A 454 0.98 5.64 15.92
C ALA A 454 1.93 6.65 15.24
N SER A 455 2.04 6.65 13.91
CA SER A 455 2.08 7.88 13.12
C SER A 455 2.45 7.65 11.66
N ILE A 456 1.85 8.48 10.81
CA ILE A 456 2.38 9.04 9.56
C ILE A 456 1.86 10.50 9.45
N ASP A 457 2.52 11.39 10.19
CA ASP A 457 1.87 12.40 11.04
C ASP A 457 0.91 13.42 10.40
N GLY A 458 -0.32 13.47 10.93
CA GLY A 458 -1.35 14.49 10.60
C GLY A 458 -2.64 13.97 9.94
N GLN A 459 -3.03 12.72 10.17
CA GLN A 459 -4.17 12.06 9.53
C GLN A 459 -5.53 12.80 9.66
N GLU A 460 -6.32 12.90 8.57
CA GLU A 460 -7.74 13.28 8.59
C GLU A 460 -8.61 12.22 7.86
N ALA A 461 -9.73 11.85 8.49
CA ALA A 461 -10.75 10.84 8.12
C ALA A 461 -10.39 9.33 8.26
N PRO A 462 -10.32 8.82 9.50
CA PRO A 462 -10.09 7.40 9.79
C PRO A 462 -11.26 6.46 9.53
N ALA A 463 -12.50 6.92 9.70
CA ALA A 463 -13.66 6.22 9.20
C ALA A 463 -14.04 6.80 7.82
N SER A 464 -14.81 6.06 7.02
CA SER A 464 -15.35 6.63 5.78
C SER A 464 -16.20 7.87 6.12
N GLN A 465 -16.25 8.87 5.23
CA GLN A 465 -17.08 10.08 5.44
C GLN A 465 -18.53 9.71 5.79
N GLN A 466 -19.04 8.66 5.14
CA GLN A 466 -20.37 8.11 5.38
C GLN A 466 -20.58 7.63 6.83
N PHE A 467 -19.52 7.22 7.53
CA PHE A 467 -19.59 6.83 8.94
C PHE A 467 -19.75 8.06 9.85
N TYR A 468 -19.10 9.19 9.55
CA TYR A 468 -19.23 10.44 10.32
C TYR A 468 -20.53 11.18 10.07
N ASP A 469 -21.12 11.01 8.88
CA ASP A 469 -22.40 11.60 8.53
C ASP A 469 -23.58 10.94 9.27
N MET A 470 -23.34 9.88 10.03
CA MET A 470 -24.35 9.30 10.90
C MET A 470 -24.56 10.26 12.10
N THR A 471 -25.82 10.62 12.42
CA THR A 471 -26.31 11.21 13.71
C THR A 471 -27.59 10.45 14.26
N GLY A 472 -27.62 9.64 15.36
CA GLY A 472 -28.83 9.13 16.12
C GLY A 472 -28.84 8.50 17.57
N ILE A 473 -29.98 7.91 17.93
CA ILE A 473 -30.41 7.21 19.15
C ILE A 473 -30.48 5.68 19.03
N GLU A 474 -29.97 4.94 20.02
CA GLU A 474 -29.82 3.48 19.93
C GLU A 474 -31.14 2.72 20.04
N VAL A 475 -31.23 1.65 19.23
CA VAL A 475 -32.38 0.78 19.10
C VAL A 475 -31.92 -0.62 19.38
N ALA A 476 -32.45 -1.23 20.44
CA ALA A 476 -32.09 -2.59 20.82
C ALA A 476 -33.36 -3.45 20.87
N GLY A 477 -33.28 -4.60 20.19
CA GLY A 477 -34.32 -5.61 20.20
C GLY A 477 -35.51 -5.20 19.35
N ALA A 478 -35.50 -5.63 18.10
CA ALA A 478 -36.72 -5.81 17.37
C ALA A 478 -37.23 -7.21 17.72
N ASP A 479 -38.17 -7.31 18.66
CA ASP A 479 -39.28 -8.23 18.38
C ASP A 479 -40.04 -7.59 17.20
N ALA A 480 -39.45 -7.61 16.00
CA ALA A 480 -40.06 -7.17 14.75
C ALA A 480 -41.11 -8.21 14.36
N ALA A 481 -42.08 -8.45 15.23
CA ALA A 481 -43.30 -9.10 14.83
C ALA A 481 -43.95 -8.21 13.77
N GLY A 482 -43.98 -8.71 12.53
CA GLY A 482 -44.58 -7.99 11.41
C GLY A 482 -43.75 -6.82 10.86
N GLY A 483 -42.42 -6.91 10.77
CA GLY A 483 -41.63 -6.00 9.90
C GLY A 483 -41.54 -4.53 10.36
N ILE A 484 -41.43 -4.30 11.67
CA ILE A 484 -41.29 -2.96 12.26
C ILE A 484 -39.82 -2.71 12.63
N SER A 485 -39.27 -1.55 12.24
CA SER A 485 -37.84 -1.20 12.38
C SER A 485 -37.67 0.16 13.05
N VAL A 486 -36.55 0.36 13.77
CA VAL A 486 -36.25 1.64 14.44
C VAL A 486 -34.77 2.03 14.26
N TRP A 487 -34.49 3.30 14.01
CA TRP A 487 -33.14 3.85 13.70
C TRP A 487 -33.08 5.39 13.84
N PRO A 488 -31.92 6.09 13.78
CA PRO A 488 -30.52 5.62 13.68
C PRO A 488 -29.89 5.42 15.04
N THR A 489 -28.90 4.52 15.24
CA THR A 489 -28.48 4.14 16.59
C THR A 489 -27.55 5.10 17.35
N SER A 490 -26.65 5.91 16.78
CA SER A 490 -25.48 6.26 17.63
C SER A 490 -24.84 7.64 17.53
N VAL A 491 -25.55 8.68 17.07
CA VAL A 491 -24.89 9.95 16.72
C VAL A 491 -25.76 11.30 16.79
N ASP A 492 -27.05 11.34 17.23
CA ASP A 492 -28.12 12.43 17.22
C ASP A 492 -29.23 12.10 18.23
N ASN A 493 -30.15 13.02 18.50
CA ASN A 493 -31.25 12.93 19.44
C ASN A 493 -32.64 12.66 18.82
N THR A 494 -32.74 12.12 17.60
CA THR A 494 -34.01 11.72 16.95
C THR A 494 -34.16 10.20 16.70
N LEU A 495 -35.31 9.63 17.04
CA LEU A 495 -35.71 8.23 16.77
C LEU A 495 -36.72 8.15 15.63
N THR A 496 -36.56 7.22 14.69
CA THR A 496 -37.53 6.93 13.63
C THR A 496 -38.05 5.51 13.75
N VAL A 497 -39.37 5.34 13.73
CA VAL A 497 -40.08 4.06 13.85
C VAL A 497 -40.89 3.84 12.57
N THR A 498 -40.65 2.72 11.87
CA THR A 498 -41.32 2.39 10.59
C THR A 498 -42.01 1.03 10.71
N ALA A 499 -43.23 0.89 10.17
CA ALA A 499 -44.08 -0.31 10.28
C ALA A 499 -44.87 -0.61 8.98
N PRO A 500 -45.39 -1.84 8.74
CA PRO A 500 -46.08 -2.19 7.49
C PRO A 500 -47.56 -1.76 7.38
N ALA A 501 -48.20 -1.34 8.47
CA ALA A 501 -49.60 -0.92 8.52
C ALA A 501 -49.76 0.37 9.37
N PRO A 502 -50.89 1.09 9.28
CA PRO A 502 -51.05 2.37 9.99
C PRO A 502 -50.78 2.24 11.48
N ILE A 503 -49.83 3.01 12.01
CA ILE A 503 -49.50 3.05 13.43
C ILE A 503 -50.69 3.66 14.16
N ALA A 504 -51.40 2.81 14.91
CA ALA A 504 -52.54 3.19 15.71
C ALA A 504 -52.11 3.77 17.07
N SER A 505 -50.97 3.34 17.61
CA SER A 505 -50.38 3.94 18.81
C SER A 505 -48.87 3.75 18.89
N LEU A 506 -48.21 4.74 19.48
CA LEU A 506 -46.77 4.78 19.67
C LEU A 506 -46.48 5.44 21.01
N ARG A 507 -45.77 4.74 21.89
CA ARG A 507 -45.59 5.20 23.27
C ARG A 507 -44.17 4.97 23.72
N LEU A 508 -43.47 6.07 23.98
CA LEU A 508 -42.14 6.06 24.55
C LEU A 508 -42.24 6.27 26.05
N THR A 509 -42.00 5.21 26.82
CA THR A 509 -42.18 5.21 28.28
C THR A 509 -40.83 5.05 28.96
N ALA A 510 -40.49 5.97 29.84
CA ALA A 510 -39.38 5.79 30.75
C ALA A 510 -39.67 4.62 31.69
N VAL A 511 -38.63 3.92 32.12
CA VAL A 511 -38.77 2.66 32.87
C VAL A 511 -39.42 2.84 34.25
N ASN A 512 -39.40 4.06 34.81
CA ASN A 512 -40.14 4.42 36.04
C ASN A 512 -41.66 4.59 35.80
N GLY A 513 -42.13 4.31 34.58
CA GLY A 513 -43.51 4.45 34.15
C GLY A 513 -43.87 5.87 33.70
N ALA A 514 -42.97 6.84 33.81
CA ALA A 514 -43.19 8.19 33.30
C ALA A 514 -43.22 8.17 31.77
N VAL A 515 -44.18 8.86 31.19
CA VAL A 515 -44.28 8.91 29.73
C VAL A 515 -43.37 10.00 29.22
N ALA A 516 -42.37 9.61 28.45
CA ALA A 516 -41.33 10.50 27.96
C ALA A 516 -41.77 11.27 26.71
N ALA A 517 -42.54 10.61 25.85
CA ALA A 517 -43.18 11.22 24.69
C ALA A 517 -44.44 10.43 24.29
N VAL A 518 -45.51 11.15 23.95
CA VAL A 518 -46.69 10.60 23.27
C VAL A 518 -47.00 11.53 22.09
N PRO A 519 -46.56 11.18 20.87
CA PRO A 519 -46.93 11.96 19.69
C PRO A 519 -48.45 11.94 19.52
N ARG A 520 -49.07 13.08 19.14
CA ARG A 520 -50.53 13.16 18.94
C ARG A 520 -50.92 13.01 17.46
N ALA A 521 -51.92 12.15 17.26
CA ALA A 521 -52.68 11.76 16.06
C ALA A 521 -52.07 10.64 15.19
N CYS A 522 -52.72 9.47 15.25
CA CYS A 522 -52.30 8.18 14.68
C CYS A 522 -53.19 7.76 13.50
N GLY A 523 -52.56 7.23 12.44
CA GLY A 523 -53.18 6.88 11.14
C GLY A 523 -52.19 6.69 9.98
N ALA A 524 -50.87 6.77 10.22
CA ALA A 524 -49.78 6.67 9.23
C ALA A 524 -48.72 5.62 9.65
N ASN A 525 -47.90 5.13 8.71
CA ASN A 525 -47.02 3.95 8.90
C ASN A 525 -45.60 4.26 9.43
N GLU A 526 -45.24 5.52 9.59
CA GLU A 526 -43.93 5.98 10.09
C GLU A 526 -44.12 7.15 11.05
N GLN A 527 -43.33 7.18 12.11
CA GLN A 527 -43.39 8.21 13.16
C GLN A 527 -42.00 8.45 13.76
N THR A 528 -41.75 9.72 14.09
CA THR A 528 -40.48 10.19 14.64
C THR A 528 -40.67 10.68 16.06
N ILE A 529 -39.74 10.34 16.94
CA ILE A 529 -39.70 10.81 18.32
C ILE A 529 -38.45 11.65 18.51
N ASP A 530 -38.66 12.96 18.69
CA ASP A 530 -37.62 13.87 19.14
C ASP A 530 -37.38 13.65 20.62
N LEU A 531 -36.16 13.27 20.92
CA LEU A 531 -35.71 12.97 22.26
C LEU A 531 -34.84 14.09 22.80
N SER A 532 -34.49 15.14 22.05
CA SER A 532 -33.58 16.25 22.44
C SER A 532 -33.81 16.82 23.84
N SER A 533 -35.09 17.02 24.20
CA SER A 533 -35.54 17.52 25.50
C SER A 533 -35.76 16.43 26.56
N ALA A 534 -35.89 15.19 26.12
CA ALA A 534 -35.93 14.06 27.02
C ALA A 534 -34.55 13.88 27.64
N ALA A 535 -34.55 13.70 28.95
CA ALA A 535 -33.32 13.39 29.68
C ALA A 535 -32.69 12.14 29.06
N SER A 536 -31.37 12.06 29.02
CA SER A 536 -30.68 10.82 28.67
C SER A 536 -31.26 9.68 29.51
N GLY A 537 -31.66 8.60 28.85
CA GLY A 537 -32.57 7.66 29.49
C GLY A 537 -32.97 6.47 28.64
N VAL A 538 -33.47 5.44 29.33
CA VAL A 538 -33.99 4.23 28.71
C VAL A 538 -35.48 4.38 28.53
N TYR A 539 -35.89 4.03 27.32
CA TYR A 539 -37.25 4.16 26.91
C TYR A 539 -37.75 2.86 26.31
N LEU A 540 -38.96 2.48 26.71
CA LEU A 540 -39.71 1.42 26.06
C LEU A 540 -40.59 2.09 25.02
N LEU A 541 -40.30 1.81 23.75
CA LEU A 541 -41.10 2.21 22.62
C LEU A 541 -42.08 1.08 22.32
N GLY A 542 -43.30 1.20 22.81
CA GLY A 542 -44.40 0.35 22.37
C GLY A 542 -44.98 0.86 21.04
N VAL A 543 -45.22 -0.04 20.10
CA VAL A 543 -45.80 0.24 18.78
C VAL A 543 -46.97 -0.70 18.54
N THR A 544 -48.12 -0.16 18.16
CA THR A 544 -49.31 -0.95 17.78
C THR A 544 -49.91 -0.40 16.49
N LEU A 545 -50.29 -1.28 15.57
CA LEU A 545 -50.85 -0.96 14.26
C LEU A 545 -52.38 -1.10 14.24
N ALA A 546 -53.04 -0.50 13.25
CA ALA A 546 -54.50 -0.51 13.12
C ALA A 546 -55.10 -1.89 12.82
N ASP A 547 -54.27 -2.83 12.35
CA ASP A 547 -54.64 -4.23 12.13
C ASP A 547 -54.46 -5.12 13.38
N GLY A 548 -53.93 -4.56 14.48
CA GLY A 548 -53.72 -5.24 15.75
C GLY A 548 -52.29 -5.76 15.98
N THR A 549 -51.41 -5.68 14.99
CA THR A 549 -49.99 -6.07 15.13
C THR A 549 -49.27 -5.13 16.10
N SER A 550 -48.40 -5.66 16.96
CA SER A 550 -47.68 -4.86 17.95
C SER A 550 -46.25 -5.33 18.13
N ALA A 551 -45.35 -4.38 18.33
CA ALA A 551 -43.94 -4.61 18.62
C ALA A 551 -43.48 -3.65 19.71
N SER A 552 -42.40 -4.00 20.39
CA SER A 552 -41.81 -3.14 21.39
C SER A 552 -40.31 -3.10 21.20
N PHE A 553 -39.79 -1.88 21.12
CA PHE A 553 -38.39 -1.61 20.90
C PHE A 553 -37.87 -0.94 22.15
N LYS A 554 -36.70 -1.35 22.60
CA LYS A 554 -36.03 -0.62 23.65
C LYS A 554 -35.17 0.44 22.98
N ILE A 555 -35.34 1.67 23.43
CA ILE A 555 -34.60 2.80 22.93
C ILE A 555 -33.69 3.36 24.00
N VAL A 556 -32.46 3.68 23.60
CA VAL A 556 -31.50 4.37 24.45
C VAL A 556 -31.08 5.68 23.79
N LYS A 557 -31.61 6.76 24.35
CA LYS A 557 -31.16 8.11 24.02
C LYS A 557 -29.88 8.43 24.77
N LYS A 558 -28.85 8.85 24.04
CA LYS A 558 -27.63 9.40 24.62
C LYS A 558 -27.80 10.89 24.86
#